data_AF-A0A2E5N0C2-F1
#
_entry.id   AF-A0A2E5N0C2-F1
#
_cell.length_a   1.000
_cell.length_b   1.000
_cell.length_c   1.000
_cell.angle_alpha   90.00
_cell.angle_beta   90.00
_cell.angle_gamma   90.00
#
_symmetry.space_group_name_H-M   'P 1'
#
loop_
_entity.id
_entity.type
_entity.pdbx_description
1 polymer ?
#
loop_
_entity_poly.entity_id
_entity_poly.type
_entity_poly.pdbx_seq_one_letter_code
_entity_poly.pdbx_strand_id
1 'polypeptide(L)'
;MTEGACVGVFIATTGGPIEVQRITKEDPDIDSLVCLAGKAKTLPISSAYHDFVRQPSGVLHRDFGHGAYRVDLSATIEDGYSWQFGLYIAHALHAEEKLASDFNATNHVVFISGEVNIDLEILSVDHVTKKLIALNEKISNFLDEGKKVSVFLPKEVEREALAFSEISGVDFTFCNHINDAFAKLDLEPKKRSAISIAPTIVPERTSKSPTFGFSGKFVMLCLSLLIFALSSGFVWLWLETKSWSALEQSGRYAELKQELDTAAVTGHRGRIKAAFYRNVLSSPRSDFRIRLYKIIAPMGQSCAAIRFGVTDAVRLEVKRINEQEFKAIKFEKLCSLEFVAVAGDADTFLWGRYSRYQTGKTNISDTVALGPSSQELRWKIELPRYLSTDYDLNVFVIASSNPIDGSDGWVAEQISETRFKMNTVSRLEIAEKFRKRGLTLKNVSARLIR
;
A
#
# COMPACT_ATOMS: atom_id res chain seq x y z
N MET A 1 32.97 15.90 -30.14
CA MET A 1 32.14 15.05 -29.26
C MET A 1 32.54 15.43 -27.85
N THR A 2 31.76 16.31 -27.20
CA THR A 2 32.02 16.68 -25.81
C THR A 2 31.69 15.46 -24.97
N GLU A 3 32.68 14.86 -24.32
CA GLU A 3 32.48 13.85 -23.28
C GLU A 3 31.51 14.44 -22.24
N GLY A 4 30.26 14.00 -22.28
CA GLY A 4 29.28 14.37 -21.26
C GLY A 4 29.75 13.79 -19.94
N ALA A 5 29.72 14.60 -18.87
CA ALA A 5 30.10 14.13 -17.55
C ALA A 5 29.15 13.00 -17.11
N CYS A 6 29.66 11.77 -17.04
CA CYS A 6 28.92 10.61 -16.55
C CYS A 6 28.77 10.70 -15.03
N VAL A 7 27.57 10.49 -14.51
CA VAL A 7 27.24 10.52 -13.08
C VAL A 7 26.95 9.11 -12.59
N GLY A 8 27.65 8.70 -11.52
CA GLY A 8 27.40 7.44 -10.83
C GLY A 8 26.29 7.57 -9.79
N VAL A 9 25.25 6.73 -9.85
CA VAL A 9 24.11 6.77 -8.92
C VAL A 9 24.15 5.64 -7.91
N PHE A 10 24.06 5.98 -6.62
CA PHE A 10 23.88 5.06 -5.51
C PHE A 10 22.59 5.35 -4.74
N ILE A 11 21.82 4.30 -4.46
CA ILE A 11 20.67 4.33 -3.56
C ILE A 11 21.16 4.12 -2.14
N ALA A 12 20.90 5.07 -1.25
CA ALA A 12 21.28 4.97 0.15
C ALA A 12 20.30 4.08 0.93
N THR A 13 20.78 2.93 1.41
CA THR A 13 19.98 1.99 2.21
C THR A 13 20.58 1.77 3.60
N THR A 14 19.82 1.17 4.50
CA THR A 14 20.29 0.88 5.86
C THR A 14 21.32 -0.26 5.90
N GLY A 15 21.45 -1.03 4.81
CA GLY A 15 22.45 -2.09 4.64
C GLY A 15 23.69 -1.65 3.87
N GLY A 16 23.80 -0.35 3.52
CA GLY A 16 24.87 0.21 2.70
C GLY A 16 24.36 0.81 1.39
N PRO A 17 25.21 1.56 0.67
CA PRO A 17 24.87 2.11 -0.63
C PRO A 17 24.76 1.01 -1.69
N ILE A 18 23.73 1.10 -2.53
CA ILE A 18 23.48 0.18 -3.63
C ILE A 18 23.63 0.92 -4.95
N GLU A 19 24.46 0.40 -5.82
CA GLU A 19 24.80 1.00 -7.10
C GLU A 19 23.71 0.72 -8.14
N VAL A 20 23.33 1.73 -8.91
CA VAL A 20 22.55 1.53 -10.15
C VAL A 20 23.54 1.33 -11.29
N GLN A 21 23.72 0.08 -11.70
CA GLN A 21 24.79 -0.31 -12.62
C GLN A 21 24.40 -0.11 -14.08
N ARG A 22 23.14 -0.41 -14.39
CA ARG A 22 22.64 -0.36 -15.76
C ARG A 22 21.14 -0.20 -15.80
N ILE A 23 20.66 0.55 -16.78
CA ILE A 23 19.25 0.62 -17.18
C ILE A 23 19.18 0.23 -18.65
N THR A 24 18.27 -0.68 -18.98
CA THR A 24 18.02 -1.15 -20.35
C THR A 24 16.54 -1.00 -20.66
N LYS A 25 16.21 -0.42 -21.81
CA LYS A 25 14.85 -0.41 -22.33
C LYS A 25 14.50 -1.80 -22.83
N GLU A 26 13.42 -2.35 -22.30
CA GLU A 26 12.89 -3.65 -22.68
C GLU A 26 11.65 -3.48 -23.58
N ASP A 27 11.10 -4.58 -24.10
CA ASP A 27 9.84 -4.53 -24.85
C ASP A 27 8.71 -3.95 -23.96
N PRO A 28 7.98 -2.90 -24.39
CA PRO A 28 6.90 -2.30 -23.60
C PRO A 28 5.81 -3.26 -23.12
N ASP A 29 5.64 -4.40 -23.79
CA ASP A 29 4.64 -5.41 -23.47
C ASP A 29 5.08 -6.38 -22.35
N ILE A 30 6.34 -6.30 -21.90
CA ILE A 30 6.84 -7.11 -20.78
C ILE A 30 7.00 -6.30 -19.50
N ASP A 31 7.14 -7.02 -18.39
CA ASP A 31 7.28 -6.37 -17.09
C ASP A 31 8.67 -5.78 -16.90
N SER A 32 8.73 -4.53 -16.43
CA SER A 32 9.97 -3.97 -15.87
C SER A 32 10.49 -4.83 -14.71
N LEU A 33 11.80 -5.06 -14.68
CA LEU A 33 12.46 -5.89 -13.67
C LEU A 33 13.65 -5.16 -13.06
N VAL A 34 13.89 -5.44 -11.78
CA VAL A 34 15.14 -5.08 -11.11
C VAL A 34 15.93 -6.37 -10.86
N CYS A 35 17.19 -6.41 -11.27
CA CYS A 35 18.03 -7.59 -11.26
C CYS A 35 19.30 -7.38 -10.44
N LEU A 36 19.82 -8.47 -9.87
CA LEU A 36 21.04 -8.44 -9.08
C LEU A 36 22.29 -8.57 -9.97
N ALA A 37 23.13 -7.54 -9.99
CA ALA A 37 24.49 -7.56 -10.52
C ALA A 37 24.60 -8.10 -11.96
N GLY A 38 23.70 -7.69 -12.85
CA GLY A 38 23.65 -8.16 -14.23
C GLY A 38 23.13 -9.58 -14.43
N LYS A 39 22.85 -10.32 -13.35
CA LYS A 39 22.34 -11.71 -13.39
C LYS A 39 20.85 -11.71 -13.68
N ALA A 40 20.34 -12.82 -14.24
CA ALA A 40 18.90 -13.05 -14.43
C ALA A 40 18.14 -13.36 -13.12
N LYS A 41 18.61 -12.84 -11.97
CA LYS A 41 17.95 -12.98 -10.68
C LYS A 41 17.21 -11.69 -10.36
N THR A 42 15.88 -11.76 -10.36
CA THR A 42 15.01 -10.65 -10.00
C THR A 42 15.09 -10.33 -8.51
N LEU A 43 14.99 -9.04 -8.18
CA LEU A 43 14.96 -8.53 -6.81
C LEU A 43 13.51 -8.39 -6.30
N PRO A 44 13.28 -8.48 -4.98
CA PRO A 44 11.94 -8.38 -4.38
C PRO A 44 11.16 -7.13 -4.80
N ILE A 45 11.84 -5.99 -4.97
CA ILE A 45 11.21 -4.73 -5.38
C ILE A 45 10.74 -4.67 -6.85
N SER A 46 10.93 -5.74 -7.65
CA SER A 46 10.64 -5.69 -9.09
C SER A 46 9.18 -5.35 -9.40
N SER A 47 8.22 -5.87 -8.62
CA SER A 47 6.80 -5.54 -8.81
C SER A 47 6.53 -4.06 -8.53
N ALA A 48 7.01 -3.54 -7.40
CA ALA A 48 6.85 -2.13 -7.06
C ALA A 48 7.57 -1.20 -8.05
N TYR A 49 8.70 -1.64 -8.61
CA TYR A 49 9.39 -0.93 -9.68
C TYR A 49 8.61 -0.97 -11.00
N HIS A 50 7.99 -2.10 -11.34
CA HIS A 50 7.08 -2.20 -12.48
C HIS A 50 5.95 -1.18 -12.39
N ASP A 51 5.31 -1.07 -11.23
CA ASP A 51 4.23 -0.11 -10.99
C ASP A 51 4.71 1.35 -11.03
N PHE A 52 5.95 1.59 -10.60
CA PHE A 52 6.60 2.91 -10.71
C PHE A 52 6.92 3.30 -12.15
N VAL A 53 7.11 2.31 -13.05
CA VAL A 53 7.31 2.54 -14.47
C VAL A 53 5.99 2.68 -15.22
N ARG A 54 5.09 1.69 -15.12
CA ARG A 54 4.01 1.49 -16.08
C ARG A 54 2.82 2.42 -15.86
N GLN A 55 2.21 2.88 -16.95
CA GLN A 55 0.96 3.64 -16.92
C GLN A 55 -0.21 2.81 -16.35
N PRO A 56 -1.20 3.44 -15.69
CA PRO A 56 -1.47 4.88 -15.66
C PRO A 56 -0.80 5.65 -14.52
N SER A 57 -0.32 4.98 -13.47
CA SER A 57 0.27 5.60 -12.27
C SER A 57 1.79 5.81 -12.35
N GLY A 58 2.48 5.02 -13.17
CA GLY A 58 3.94 5.03 -13.26
C GLY A 58 4.48 6.35 -13.82
N VAL A 59 5.26 7.03 -12.98
CA VAL A 59 5.86 8.32 -13.31
C VAL A 59 6.96 8.19 -14.37
N LEU A 60 7.65 7.04 -14.45
CA LEU A 60 8.75 6.88 -15.41
C LEU A 60 8.26 6.75 -16.85
N HIS A 61 7.21 5.99 -17.12
CA HIS A 61 6.64 5.94 -18.48
C HIS A 61 6.04 7.30 -18.86
N ARG A 62 5.37 7.98 -17.92
CA ARG A 62 4.85 9.33 -18.16
C ARG A 62 5.96 10.32 -18.57
N ASP A 63 7.09 10.31 -17.87
CA ASP A 63 8.11 11.36 -18.00
C ASP A 63 9.21 11.01 -19.02
N PHE A 64 9.46 9.70 -19.27
CA PHE A 64 10.50 9.21 -20.18
C PHE A 64 9.96 8.48 -21.42
N GLY A 65 8.64 8.28 -21.51
CA GLY A 65 7.97 7.81 -22.74
C GLY A 65 8.19 6.33 -23.07
N HIS A 66 8.62 5.50 -22.11
CA HIS A 66 8.81 4.06 -22.31
C HIS A 66 8.27 3.26 -21.12
N GLY A 67 7.61 2.13 -21.40
CA GLY A 67 6.78 1.40 -20.42
C GLY A 67 7.44 0.22 -19.72
N ALA A 68 8.63 -0.21 -20.15
CA ALA A 68 9.28 -1.40 -19.63
C ALA A 68 10.80 -1.26 -19.57
N TYR A 69 11.39 -1.52 -18.41
CA TYR A 69 12.83 -1.40 -18.21
C TYR A 69 13.40 -2.54 -17.37
N ARG A 70 14.61 -2.94 -17.71
CA ARG A 70 15.47 -3.73 -16.82
C ARG A 70 16.48 -2.81 -16.13
N VAL A 71 16.57 -2.92 -14.81
CA VAL A 71 17.59 -2.22 -14.00
C VAL A 71 18.46 -3.25 -13.31
N ASP A 72 19.78 -3.13 -13.41
CA ASP A 72 20.71 -3.97 -12.67
C ASP A 72 21.28 -3.19 -11.47
N LEU A 73 21.14 -3.75 -10.25
CA LEU A 73 21.66 -3.17 -9.01
C LEU A 73 22.79 -4.02 -8.43
N SER A 74 23.75 -3.40 -7.74
CA SER A 74 24.89 -4.14 -7.16
C SER A 74 24.50 -5.05 -5.96
N ALA A 75 23.38 -4.78 -5.30
CA ALA A 75 22.91 -5.53 -4.14
C ALA A 75 21.38 -5.57 -4.06
N THR A 76 20.86 -6.46 -3.22
CA THR A 76 19.42 -6.64 -3.01
C THR A 76 18.83 -5.48 -2.22
N ILE A 77 17.66 -5.01 -2.64
CA ILE A 77 16.73 -4.22 -1.83
C ILE A 77 15.56 -5.14 -1.49
N GLU A 78 15.31 -5.34 -0.20
CA GLU A 78 14.27 -6.26 0.27
C GLU A 78 12.88 -5.62 0.24
N ASP A 79 12.75 -4.38 0.72
CA ASP A 79 11.45 -3.69 0.84
C ASP A 79 11.64 -2.16 1.04
N GLY A 80 10.52 -1.42 1.04
CA GLY A 80 10.42 0.02 1.24
C GLY A 80 10.40 0.81 -0.08
N TYR A 81 10.14 2.12 0.01
CA TYR A 81 10.04 3.00 -1.16
C TYR A 81 11.18 4.02 -1.29
N SER A 82 12.17 3.99 -0.38
CA SER A 82 13.27 4.96 -0.40
C SER A 82 14.21 4.86 -1.60
N TRP A 83 14.04 3.84 -2.45
CA TRP A 83 14.78 3.67 -3.70
C TRP A 83 14.17 4.45 -4.87
N GLN A 84 12.89 4.85 -4.79
CA GLN A 84 12.18 5.47 -5.92
C GLN A 84 12.86 6.74 -6.39
N PHE A 85 13.31 7.60 -5.46
CA PHE A 85 14.02 8.82 -5.82
C PHE A 85 15.35 8.53 -6.54
N GLY A 86 16.12 7.57 -6.03
CA GLY A 86 17.37 7.16 -6.66
C GLY A 86 17.16 6.59 -8.06
N LEU A 87 16.17 5.71 -8.24
CA LEU A 87 15.87 5.16 -9.57
C LEU A 87 15.30 6.21 -10.52
N TYR A 88 14.46 7.13 -10.05
CA TYR A 88 13.96 8.22 -10.91
C TYR A 88 15.11 9.07 -11.45
N ILE A 89 16.05 9.48 -10.59
CA ILE A 89 17.23 10.24 -11.02
C ILE A 89 18.11 9.42 -11.97
N ALA A 90 18.29 8.13 -11.70
CA ALA A 90 19.04 7.25 -12.61
C ALA A 90 18.39 7.15 -14.00
N HIS A 91 17.05 7.11 -14.08
CA HIS A 91 16.31 7.15 -15.34
C HIS A 91 16.46 8.49 -16.06
N ALA A 92 16.40 9.61 -15.35
CA ALA A 92 16.63 10.92 -15.93
C ALA A 92 18.03 11.04 -16.53
N LEU A 93 19.05 10.60 -15.80
CA LEU A 93 20.42 10.55 -16.29
C LEU A 93 20.58 9.58 -17.47
N HIS A 94 19.93 8.41 -17.44
CA HIS A 94 19.96 7.45 -18.54
C HIS A 94 19.32 8.01 -19.81
N ALA A 95 18.18 8.71 -19.69
CA ALA A 95 17.49 9.34 -20.81
C ALA A 95 18.29 10.46 -21.47
N GLU A 96 19.21 11.10 -20.74
CA GLU A 96 20.16 12.10 -21.25
C GLU A 96 21.56 11.53 -21.56
N GLU A 97 21.74 10.20 -21.53
CA GLU A 97 23.02 9.52 -21.75
C GLU A 97 24.14 9.95 -20.78
N LYS A 98 23.76 10.44 -19.59
CA LYS A 98 24.65 10.91 -18.52
C LYS A 98 24.83 9.89 -17.39
N LEU A 99 24.11 8.76 -17.39
CA LEU A 99 24.30 7.71 -16.38
C LEU A 99 25.61 6.96 -16.63
N ALA A 100 26.48 6.89 -15.63
CA ALA A 100 27.75 6.18 -15.75
C ALA A 100 27.53 4.68 -15.98
N SER A 101 28.14 4.15 -17.04
CA SER A 101 28.19 2.69 -17.31
C SER A 101 29.38 2.01 -16.62
N ASP A 102 30.42 2.79 -16.29
CA ASP A 102 31.57 2.37 -15.48
C ASP A 102 31.84 3.43 -14.40
N PHE A 103 31.67 3.03 -13.14
CA PHE A 103 31.86 3.90 -11.98
C PHE A 103 33.33 4.22 -11.68
N ASN A 104 34.28 3.50 -12.29
CA ASN A 104 35.69 3.88 -12.18
C ASN A 104 36.01 5.10 -13.04
N ALA A 105 35.25 5.32 -14.12
CA ALA A 105 35.44 6.42 -15.05
C ALA A 105 34.60 7.67 -14.72
N THR A 106 33.72 7.62 -13.72
CA THR A 106 32.94 8.81 -13.29
C THR A 106 33.72 9.70 -12.34
N ASN A 107 33.62 11.01 -12.56
CA ASN A 107 34.16 12.03 -11.66
C ASN A 107 33.10 12.58 -10.69
N HIS A 108 31.84 12.14 -10.78
CA HIS A 108 30.74 12.62 -9.93
C HIS A 108 29.85 11.46 -9.48
N VAL A 109 29.80 11.24 -8.18
CA VAL A 109 28.95 10.23 -7.55
C VAL A 109 27.85 10.88 -6.73
N VAL A 110 26.65 10.34 -6.84
CA VAL A 110 25.48 10.79 -6.09
C VAL A 110 24.91 9.69 -5.23
N PHE A 111 24.62 9.99 -3.97
CA PHE A 111 23.90 9.13 -3.05
C PHE A 111 22.50 9.68 -2.84
N ILE A 112 21.48 8.85 -3.05
CA ILE A 112 20.08 9.31 -3.09
C ILE A 112 19.22 8.39 -2.25
N SER A 113 18.35 8.95 -1.44
CA SER A 113 17.29 8.20 -0.75
C SER A 113 16.05 9.08 -0.63
N GLY A 114 14.88 8.53 -0.94
CA GLY A 114 13.62 9.25 -0.90
C GLY A 114 12.52 8.47 -1.62
N GLU A 115 11.29 8.73 -1.24
CA GLU A 115 10.10 8.22 -1.93
C GLU A 115 9.56 9.31 -2.87
N VAL A 116 9.04 8.91 -4.03
CA VAL A 116 8.57 9.85 -5.06
C VAL A 116 7.08 9.63 -5.28
N ASN A 117 6.29 10.67 -5.03
CA ASN A 117 4.86 10.60 -5.33
C ASN A 117 4.57 10.91 -6.81
N ILE A 118 3.29 10.78 -7.20
CA ILE A 118 2.86 11.04 -8.58
C ILE A 118 3.13 12.47 -9.06
N ASP A 119 3.18 13.43 -8.13
CA ASP A 119 3.45 14.84 -8.42
C ASP A 119 4.93 15.18 -8.51
N LEU A 120 5.82 14.19 -8.31
CA LEU A 120 7.28 14.31 -8.27
C LEU A 120 7.81 15.05 -7.03
N GLU A 121 7.01 15.09 -5.97
CA GLU A 121 7.44 15.52 -4.65
C GLU A 121 8.24 14.40 -3.97
N ILE A 122 9.25 14.79 -3.18
CA ILE A 122 10.14 13.88 -2.48
C ILE A 122 9.66 13.75 -1.04
N LEU A 123 9.13 12.58 -0.70
CA LEU A 123 8.59 12.27 0.63
C LEU A 123 9.70 11.78 1.57
N SER A 124 9.55 12.09 2.88
CA SER A 124 10.44 11.57 3.92
C SER A 124 10.46 10.04 3.96
N VAL A 125 11.60 9.52 4.41
CA VAL A 125 11.88 8.09 4.51
C VAL A 125 12.54 7.80 5.85
N ASP A 126 12.34 6.59 6.36
CA ASP A 126 12.85 6.22 7.68
C ASP A 126 14.36 5.98 7.70
N HIS A 127 14.90 6.03 8.92
CA HIS A 127 16.27 5.63 9.28
C HIS A 127 17.38 6.38 8.53
N VAL A 128 17.19 7.67 8.24
CA VAL A 128 18.18 8.50 7.52
C VAL A 128 19.52 8.53 8.22
N THR A 129 19.56 8.71 9.54
CA THR A 129 20.80 8.60 10.33
C THR A 129 21.55 7.29 10.05
N LYS A 130 20.85 6.15 10.06
CA LYS A 130 21.47 4.83 9.82
C LYS A 130 21.98 4.69 8.38
N LYS A 131 21.21 5.20 7.40
CA LYS A 131 21.61 5.22 5.99
C LYS A 131 22.90 6.03 5.82
N LEU A 132 22.94 7.24 6.39
CA LEU A 132 24.10 8.13 6.34
C LEU A 132 25.36 7.51 6.97
N ILE A 133 25.22 6.89 8.15
CA ILE A 133 26.33 6.14 8.78
C ILE A 133 26.84 5.05 7.84
N ALA A 134 25.95 4.32 7.17
CA ALA A 134 26.32 3.26 6.23
C ALA A 134 26.97 3.78 4.93
N LEU A 135 26.87 5.09 4.63
CA LEU A 135 27.53 5.71 3.49
C LEU A 135 28.99 6.10 3.77
N ASN A 136 29.35 6.33 5.04
CA ASN A 136 30.61 6.98 5.42
C ASN A 136 31.84 6.38 4.74
N GLU A 137 32.03 5.06 4.83
CA GLU A 137 33.18 4.37 4.23
C GLU A 137 33.25 4.60 2.71
N LYS A 138 32.12 4.48 2.02
CA LYS A 138 32.05 4.62 0.56
C LYS A 138 32.26 6.08 0.13
N ILE A 139 31.72 7.02 0.89
CA ILE A 139 31.92 8.47 0.66
C ILE A 139 33.41 8.80 0.80
N SER A 140 34.05 8.38 1.90
CA SER A 140 35.48 8.62 2.12
C SER A 140 36.34 8.07 0.97
N ASN A 141 36.09 6.83 0.54
CA ASN A 141 36.83 6.23 -0.57
C ASN A 141 36.69 7.06 -1.86
N PHE A 142 35.49 7.55 -2.19
CA PHE A 142 35.29 8.36 -3.39
C PHE A 142 35.92 9.75 -3.29
N LEU A 143 35.90 10.36 -2.11
CA LEU A 143 36.60 11.63 -1.88
C LEU A 143 38.12 11.46 -2.00
N ASP A 144 38.68 10.37 -1.48
CA ASP A 144 40.10 10.04 -1.58
C ASP A 144 40.53 9.76 -3.03
N GLU A 145 39.62 9.20 -3.85
CA GLU A 145 39.78 9.06 -5.31
C GLU A 145 39.64 10.39 -6.07
N GLY A 146 39.36 11.50 -5.38
CA GLY A 146 39.21 12.83 -5.99
C GLY A 146 37.87 13.05 -6.71
N LYS A 147 36.87 12.19 -6.48
CA LYS A 147 35.55 12.31 -7.10
C LYS A 147 34.70 13.34 -6.36
N LYS A 148 33.88 14.08 -7.11
CA LYS A 148 32.82 14.92 -6.54
C LYS A 148 31.75 14.01 -5.93
N VAL A 149 31.37 14.25 -4.69
CA VAL A 149 30.31 13.49 -4.00
C VAL A 149 29.15 14.42 -3.64
N SER A 150 27.94 14.02 -4.03
CA SER A 150 26.70 14.70 -3.64
C SER A 150 25.74 13.75 -2.95
N VAL A 151 24.98 14.25 -1.99
CA VAL A 151 23.96 13.48 -1.26
C VAL A 151 22.62 14.18 -1.40
N PHE A 152 21.62 13.49 -1.94
CA PHE A 152 20.27 13.99 -2.12
C PHE A 152 19.30 13.28 -1.15
N LEU A 153 18.61 14.07 -0.34
CA LEU A 153 17.68 13.59 0.68
C LEU A 153 16.39 14.41 0.67
N PRO A 154 15.29 13.90 1.26
CA PRO A 154 14.07 14.67 1.42
C PRO A 154 14.30 15.90 2.30
N LYS A 155 13.59 17.00 2.05
CA LYS A 155 13.74 18.24 2.84
C LYS A 155 13.39 18.04 4.31
N GLU A 156 12.43 17.18 4.59
CA GLU A 156 11.89 16.93 5.92
C GLU A 156 12.93 16.33 6.88
N VAL A 157 13.98 15.69 6.37
CA VAL A 157 15.05 15.06 7.18
C VAL A 157 16.27 15.95 7.35
N GLU A 158 16.22 17.19 6.84
CA GLU A 158 17.34 18.15 6.90
C GLU A 158 17.88 18.30 8.32
N ARG A 159 17.00 18.52 9.30
CA ARG A 159 17.44 18.71 10.70
C ARG A 159 18.19 17.49 11.25
N GLU A 160 17.77 16.27 10.90
CA GLU A 160 18.42 15.03 11.34
C GLU A 160 19.78 14.84 10.62
N ALA A 161 19.81 15.15 9.32
CA ALA A 161 20.98 14.98 8.47
C ALA A 161 22.04 16.10 8.65
N LEU A 162 21.68 17.27 9.17
CA LEU A 162 22.61 18.38 9.40
C LEU A 162 23.75 18.00 10.38
N ALA A 163 23.51 17.07 11.30
CA ALA A 163 24.56 16.53 12.17
C ALA A 163 25.61 15.69 11.40
N PHE A 164 25.29 15.23 10.20
CA PHE A 164 26.17 14.48 9.30
C PHE A 164 26.71 15.34 8.14
N SER A 165 26.14 16.53 7.89
CA SER A 165 26.57 17.41 6.79
C SER A 165 27.87 18.16 7.07
N GLU A 166 28.49 17.96 8.23
CA GLU A 166 29.81 18.52 8.56
C GLU A 166 30.99 17.78 7.89
N ILE A 167 30.71 16.72 7.12
CA ILE A 167 31.74 16.02 6.32
C ILE A 167 32.22 16.96 5.20
N SER A 168 33.47 17.43 5.33
CA SER A 168 34.12 18.26 4.33
C SER A 168 34.18 17.54 2.97
N GLY A 169 33.83 18.25 1.89
CA GLY A 169 33.89 17.73 0.52
C GLY A 169 32.62 17.07 -0.02
N VAL A 170 31.55 16.95 0.79
CA VAL A 170 30.26 16.39 0.34
C VAL A 170 29.22 17.51 0.14
N ASP A 171 28.58 17.54 -1.03
CA ASP A 171 27.47 18.48 -1.32
C ASP A 171 26.12 17.85 -0.94
N PHE A 172 25.54 18.27 0.19
CA PHE A 172 24.21 17.85 0.62
C PHE A 172 23.11 18.73 0.00
N THR A 173 22.15 18.10 -0.68
CA THR A 173 20.97 18.77 -1.24
C THR A 173 19.70 18.15 -0.67
N PHE A 174 18.89 18.99 -0.02
CA PHE A 174 17.61 18.63 0.58
C PHE A 174 16.46 19.02 -0.34
N CYS A 175 15.75 18.03 -0.88
CA CYS A 175 14.78 18.18 -1.97
C CYS A 175 13.34 18.09 -1.46
N ASN A 176 12.47 19.01 -1.89
CA ASN A 176 11.01 18.87 -1.79
C ASN A 176 10.43 18.26 -3.07
N HIS A 177 11.11 18.43 -4.20
CA HIS A 177 10.66 18.00 -5.51
C HIS A 177 11.85 17.51 -6.35
N ILE A 178 11.60 16.67 -7.35
CA ILE A 178 12.67 16.17 -8.23
C ILE A 178 13.48 17.27 -8.95
N ASN A 179 12.88 18.45 -9.10
CA ASN A 179 13.49 19.58 -9.81
C ASN A 179 14.66 20.16 -9.02
N ASP A 180 14.66 20.00 -7.69
CA ASP A 180 15.76 20.43 -6.83
C ASP A 180 17.04 19.64 -7.15
N ALA A 181 16.89 18.33 -7.40
CA ALA A 181 17.98 17.48 -7.83
C ALA A 181 18.37 17.74 -9.29
N PHE A 182 17.41 17.96 -10.18
CA PHE A 182 17.69 18.27 -11.59
C PHE A 182 18.53 19.54 -11.75
N ALA A 183 18.20 20.59 -11.00
CA ALA A 183 18.96 21.84 -11.01
C ALA A 183 20.41 21.66 -10.56
N LYS A 184 20.70 20.66 -9.70
CA LYS A 184 22.05 20.34 -9.22
C LYS A 184 22.83 19.39 -10.12
N LEU A 185 22.13 18.63 -10.95
CA LEU A 185 22.69 17.63 -11.86
C LEU A 185 22.70 18.10 -13.32
N ASP A 186 22.39 19.37 -13.56
CA ASP A 186 22.27 19.97 -14.90
C ASP A 186 21.38 19.11 -15.83
N LEU A 187 20.23 18.68 -15.30
CA LEU A 187 19.19 17.94 -16.03
C LEU A 187 18.05 18.87 -16.44
N GLU A 188 17.47 18.65 -17.61
CA GLU A 188 16.35 19.47 -18.07
C GLU A 188 15.02 18.97 -17.48
N PRO A 189 14.22 19.84 -16.82
CA PRO A 189 12.90 19.45 -16.35
C PRO A 189 11.97 19.18 -17.56
N LYS A 190 11.38 17.98 -17.59
CA LYS A 190 10.37 17.65 -18.61
C LYS A 190 9.11 18.47 -18.37
N LYS A 191 8.72 19.28 -19.35
CA LYS A 191 7.45 20.03 -19.33
C LYS A 191 6.29 19.03 -19.33
N ARG A 192 5.41 19.11 -18.32
CA ARG A 192 4.13 18.39 -18.30
C ARG A 192 3.40 18.69 -19.61
N SER A 193 3.24 17.69 -20.47
CA SER A 193 2.31 17.80 -21.58
C SER A 193 0.91 17.79 -20.96
N ALA A 194 0.30 18.97 -20.87
CA ALA A 194 -1.02 19.12 -20.28
C ALA A 194 -2.02 18.32 -21.12
N ILE A 195 -2.48 17.19 -20.60
CA ILE A 195 -3.72 16.58 -21.07
C ILE A 195 -4.82 17.58 -20.71
N SER A 196 -5.26 18.35 -21.71
CA SER A 196 -6.34 19.31 -21.62
C SER A 196 -7.64 18.57 -21.32
N ILE A 197 -8.04 18.54 -20.05
CA ILE A 197 -9.42 18.25 -19.68
C ILE A 197 -10.16 19.59 -19.83
N ALA A 198 -10.90 19.73 -20.93
CA ALA A 198 -11.77 20.87 -21.15
C ALA A 198 -12.78 20.97 -19.98
N PRO A 199 -13.02 22.18 -19.43
CA PRO A 199 -13.98 22.33 -18.34
C PRO A 199 -15.41 22.16 -18.87
N THR A 200 -16.08 21.09 -18.41
CA THR A 200 -17.52 20.94 -18.57
C THR A 200 -18.22 22.07 -17.81
N ILE A 201 -18.84 22.96 -18.57
CA ILE A 201 -19.69 24.06 -18.08
C ILE A 201 -20.81 23.46 -17.22
N VAL A 202 -20.80 23.75 -15.92
CA VAL A 202 -21.91 23.49 -15.00
C VAL A 202 -22.92 24.63 -15.14
N PRO A 203 -24.18 24.40 -15.51
CA PRO A 203 -25.16 25.47 -15.57
C PRO A 203 -25.59 25.86 -14.15
N GLU A 204 -25.54 27.16 -13.89
CA GLU A 204 -26.00 27.82 -12.68
C GLU A 204 -27.53 27.68 -12.55
N ARG A 205 -27.98 26.84 -11.62
CA ARG A 205 -29.41 26.75 -11.24
C ARG A 205 -29.71 27.78 -10.16
N THR A 206 -30.38 28.86 -10.58
CA THR A 206 -31.08 29.77 -9.68
C THR A 206 -32.26 29.05 -9.03
N SER A 207 -32.20 28.82 -7.72
CA SER A 207 -33.34 28.29 -6.97
C SER A 207 -34.20 29.45 -6.44
N LYS A 208 -35.38 29.65 -7.04
CA LYS A 208 -36.50 30.31 -6.36
C LYS A 208 -37.38 29.21 -5.78
N SER A 209 -37.50 29.15 -4.46
CA SER A 209 -38.44 28.27 -3.77
C SER A 209 -39.84 28.89 -3.82
N PRO A 210 -40.88 28.14 -4.25
CA PRO A 210 -42.25 28.48 -3.91
C PRO A 210 -42.60 27.80 -2.59
N THR A 211 -43.02 28.60 -1.62
CA THR A 211 -43.63 28.11 -0.38
C THR A 211 -45.07 27.67 -0.68
N PHE A 212 -45.32 26.36 -0.66
CA PHE A 212 -46.67 25.81 -0.71
C PHE A 212 -46.93 25.02 0.57
N GLY A 213 -47.85 25.53 1.40
CA GLY A 213 -48.29 24.87 2.62
C GLY A 213 -49.22 23.71 2.30
N PHE A 214 -48.78 22.48 2.59
CA PHE A 214 -49.64 21.29 2.55
C PHE A 214 -49.74 20.67 3.94
N SER A 215 -50.97 20.40 4.36
CA SER A 215 -51.33 19.89 5.67
C SER A 215 -50.84 18.44 5.88
N GLY A 216 -50.26 18.18 7.05
CA GLY A 216 -49.46 16.98 7.37
C GLY A 216 -50.16 15.61 7.31
N LYS A 217 -51.44 15.54 6.92
CA LYS A 217 -52.17 14.27 6.76
C LYS A 217 -51.98 13.64 5.37
N PHE A 218 -51.72 14.45 4.33
CA PHE A 218 -51.53 13.94 2.96
C PHE A 218 -50.12 13.35 2.75
N VAL A 219 -49.11 13.91 3.42
CA VAL A 219 -47.72 13.43 3.37
C VAL A 219 -47.59 12.03 3.95
N MET A 220 -48.27 11.74 5.07
CA MET A 220 -48.21 10.42 5.72
C MET A 220 -48.89 9.31 4.92
N LEU A 221 -49.98 9.61 4.20
CA LEU A 221 -50.66 8.64 3.35
C LEU A 221 -49.84 8.30 2.10
N CYS A 222 -49.20 9.30 1.48
CA CYS A 222 -48.30 9.07 0.36
C CYS A 222 -47.06 8.28 0.79
N LEU A 223 -46.53 8.53 1.99
CA LEU A 223 -45.37 7.80 2.52
C LEU A 223 -45.70 6.33 2.80
N SER A 224 -46.87 6.04 3.37
CA SER A 224 -47.27 4.66 3.69
C SER A 224 -47.56 3.84 2.42
N LEU A 225 -48.20 4.43 1.41
CA LEU A 225 -48.39 3.79 0.10
C LEU A 225 -47.07 3.54 -0.63
N LEU A 226 -46.10 4.46 -0.52
CA LEU A 226 -44.77 4.29 -1.10
C LEU A 226 -44.02 3.12 -0.44
N ILE A 227 -44.09 3.01 0.89
CA ILE A 227 -43.46 1.92 1.64
C ILE A 227 -44.09 0.57 1.28
N PHE A 228 -45.42 0.51 1.15
CA PHE A 228 -46.13 -0.72 0.78
C PHE A 228 -45.88 -1.14 -0.69
N ALA A 229 -45.75 -0.18 -1.60
CA ALA A 229 -45.35 -0.43 -2.98
C ALA A 229 -43.89 -0.93 -3.10
N LEU A 230 -42.98 -0.40 -2.28
CA LEU A 230 -41.58 -0.83 -2.23
C LEU A 230 -41.42 -2.24 -1.64
N SER A 231 -42.18 -2.58 -0.59
CA SER A 231 -42.12 -3.91 0.03
C SER A 231 -42.73 -5.00 -0.86
N SER A 232 -43.87 -4.72 -1.51
CA SER A 232 -44.49 -5.65 -2.46
C SER A 232 -43.63 -5.87 -3.73
N GLY A 233 -42.97 -4.81 -4.23
CA GLY A 233 -42.01 -4.92 -5.32
C GLY A 233 -40.78 -5.79 -4.97
N PHE A 234 -40.24 -5.65 -3.75
CA PHE A 234 -39.10 -6.44 -3.29
C PHE A 234 -39.44 -7.93 -3.12
N VAL A 235 -40.61 -8.25 -2.56
CA VAL A 235 -41.09 -9.63 -2.40
C VAL A 235 -41.33 -10.29 -3.77
N TRP A 236 -41.87 -9.54 -4.74
CA TRP A 236 -42.05 -10.01 -6.12
C TRP A 236 -40.70 -10.33 -6.80
N LEU A 237 -39.72 -9.43 -6.68
CA LEU A 237 -38.36 -9.62 -7.20
C LEU A 237 -37.64 -10.83 -6.58
N TRP A 238 -37.84 -11.08 -5.29
CA TRP A 238 -37.25 -12.24 -4.60
C TRP A 238 -37.88 -13.58 -5.00
N LEU A 239 -39.20 -13.60 -5.24
CA LEU A 239 -39.91 -14.82 -5.63
C LEU A 239 -39.59 -15.26 -7.07
N GLU A 240 -39.48 -14.31 -8.00
CA GLU A 240 -39.21 -14.62 -9.42
C GLU A 240 -37.74 -14.89 -9.74
N THR A 241 -36.81 -14.62 -8.82
CA THR A 241 -35.38 -14.90 -9.00
C THR A 241 -34.93 -16.22 -8.34
N LYS A 242 -35.87 -17.00 -7.80
CA LYS A 242 -35.59 -18.31 -7.18
C LYS A 242 -34.94 -19.32 -8.13
N SER A 243 -35.29 -19.31 -9.42
CA SER A 243 -34.67 -20.20 -10.41
C SER A 243 -33.18 -19.88 -10.62
N TRP A 244 -32.82 -18.59 -10.64
CA TRP A 244 -31.43 -18.14 -10.74
C TRP A 244 -30.62 -18.49 -9.50
N SER A 245 -31.24 -18.42 -8.31
CA SER A 245 -30.60 -18.90 -7.08
C SER A 245 -30.38 -20.40 -7.05
N ALA A 246 -31.26 -21.19 -7.66
CA ALA A 246 -31.06 -22.63 -7.80
C ALA A 246 -29.91 -22.98 -8.78
N LEU A 247 -29.77 -22.22 -9.87
CA LEU A 247 -28.63 -22.35 -10.80
C LEU A 247 -27.30 -21.94 -10.16
N GLU A 248 -27.32 -20.87 -9.35
CA GLU A 248 -26.17 -20.43 -8.53
C GLU A 248 -25.77 -21.51 -7.50
N GLN A 249 -26.72 -22.01 -6.70
CA GLN A 249 -26.46 -23.02 -5.67
C GLN A 249 -26.00 -24.38 -6.24
N SER A 250 -26.29 -24.66 -7.50
CA SER A 250 -25.86 -25.88 -8.20
C SER A 250 -24.59 -25.69 -9.05
N GLY A 251 -23.96 -24.51 -9.02
CA GLY A 251 -22.69 -24.25 -9.70
C GLY A 251 -22.79 -24.12 -11.24
N ARG A 252 -23.99 -23.98 -11.80
CA ARG A 252 -24.24 -23.96 -13.26
C ARG A 252 -24.14 -22.55 -13.84
N TYR A 253 -22.98 -21.91 -13.66
CA TYR A 253 -22.79 -20.48 -13.94
C TYR A 253 -22.87 -20.08 -15.42
N ALA A 254 -22.52 -20.99 -16.34
CA ALA A 254 -22.66 -20.74 -17.78
C ALA A 254 -24.14 -20.58 -18.18
N GLU A 255 -25.00 -21.42 -17.61
CA GLU A 255 -26.45 -21.39 -17.84
C GLU A 255 -27.09 -20.20 -17.12
N LEU A 256 -26.65 -19.90 -15.89
CA LEU A 256 -27.06 -18.69 -15.17
C LEU A 256 -26.74 -17.42 -15.95
N LYS A 257 -25.54 -17.33 -16.54
CA LYS A 257 -25.14 -16.19 -17.38
C LYS A 257 -26.03 -16.08 -18.61
N GLN A 258 -26.28 -17.19 -19.30
CA GLN A 258 -27.16 -17.24 -20.47
C GLN A 258 -28.59 -16.80 -20.13
N GLU A 259 -29.14 -17.23 -18.99
CA GLU A 259 -30.47 -16.81 -18.54
C GLU A 259 -30.52 -15.33 -18.14
N LEU A 260 -29.50 -14.82 -17.44
CA LEU A 260 -29.41 -13.41 -17.05
C LEU A 260 -29.27 -12.48 -18.26
N ASP A 261 -28.53 -12.89 -19.28
CA ASP A 261 -28.36 -12.12 -20.51
C ASP A 261 -29.63 -12.19 -21.38
N THR A 262 -30.28 -13.35 -21.45
CA THR A 262 -31.59 -13.50 -22.10
C THR A 262 -32.65 -12.64 -21.41
N ALA A 263 -32.66 -12.61 -20.07
CA ALA A 263 -33.56 -11.78 -19.26
C ALA A 263 -33.31 -10.27 -19.46
N ALA A 264 -32.07 -9.86 -19.69
CA ALA A 264 -31.72 -8.46 -19.93
C ALA A 264 -32.24 -7.94 -21.30
N VAL A 265 -32.60 -8.83 -22.24
CA VAL A 265 -33.06 -8.45 -23.57
C VAL A 265 -34.57 -8.67 -23.78
N THR A 266 -35.21 -9.55 -23.00
CA THR A 266 -36.63 -9.96 -23.14
C THR A 266 -37.68 -8.97 -22.61
N GLY A 267 -37.28 -7.76 -22.21
CA GLY A 267 -38.20 -6.66 -21.90
C GLY A 267 -37.89 -5.92 -20.60
N HIS A 268 -38.69 -4.88 -20.29
CA HIS A 268 -38.43 -3.99 -19.15
C HIS A 268 -38.42 -4.73 -17.79
N ARG A 269 -39.35 -5.67 -17.58
CA ARG A 269 -39.40 -6.50 -16.38
C ARG A 269 -38.19 -7.43 -16.25
N GLY A 270 -37.75 -8.05 -17.36
CA GLY A 270 -36.57 -8.91 -17.38
C GLY A 270 -35.27 -8.16 -17.05
N ARG A 271 -35.13 -6.94 -17.59
CA ARG A 271 -34.00 -6.04 -17.28
C ARG A 271 -33.92 -5.68 -15.80
N ILE A 272 -35.03 -5.32 -15.18
CA ILE A 272 -35.06 -4.96 -13.75
C ILE A 272 -34.69 -6.16 -12.88
N LYS A 273 -35.21 -7.35 -13.19
CA LYS A 273 -34.86 -8.58 -12.47
C LYS A 273 -33.38 -8.92 -12.60
N ALA A 274 -32.85 -8.91 -13.83
CA ALA A 274 -31.45 -9.21 -14.10
C ALA A 274 -30.53 -8.20 -13.41
N ALA A 275 -30.86 -6.90 -13.44
CA ALA A 275 -30.11 -5.87 -12.73
C ALA A 275 -30.17 -6.03 -11.20
N PHE A 276 -31.34 -6.33 -10.64
CA PHE A 276 -31.50 -6.61 -9.22
C PHE A 276 -30.67 -7.82 -8.79
N TYR A 277 -30.76 -8.94 -9.53
CA TYR A 277 -30.02 -10.15 -9.17
C TYR A 277 -28.50 -9.99 -9.35
N ARG A 278 -28.05 -9.25 -10.38
CA ARG A 278 -26.64 -8.86 -10.52
C ARG A 278 -26.17 -7.99 -9.34
N ASN A 279 -27.01 -7.10 -8.81
CA ASN A 279 -26.71 -6.32 -7.62
C ASN A 279 -26.70 -7.17 -6.32
N VAL A 280 -27.50 -8.23 -6.26
CA VAL A 280 -27.47 -9.22 -5.17
C VAL A 280 -26.18 -10.05 -5.24
N LEU A 281 -25.78 -10.49 -6.44
CA LEU A 281 -24.49 -11.14 -6.71
C LEU A 281 -23.29 -10.22 -6.40
N SER A 282 -23.44 -8.90 -6.53
CA SER A 282 -22.40 -7.91 -6.24
C SER A 282 -22.38 -7.40 -4.79
N SER A 283 -23.15 -7.99 -3.87
CA SER A 283 -23.10 -7.68 -2.44
C SER A 283 -22.06 -8.57 -1.74
N PRO A 284 -21.03 -8.02 -1.05
CA PRO A 284 -19.92 -8.82 -0.52
C PRO A 284 -20.36 -9.74 0.61
N ARG A 285 -20.11 -11.04 0.47
CA ARG A 285 -20.41 -12.11 1.45
C ARG A 285 -19.19 -12.69 2.16
N SER A 286 -18.00 -12.08 2.04
CA SER A 286 -16.79 -12.59 2.70
C SER A 286 -16.83 -12.32 4.22
N ASP A 287 -17.39 -13.23 5.01
CA ASP A 287 -17.25 -13.21 6.47
C ASP A 287 -15.88 -13.74 6.87
N PHE A 288 -15.27 -13.14 7.88
CA PHE A 288 -14.00 -13.59 8.45
C PHE A 288 -13.91 -13.16 9.91
N ARG A 289 -13.14 -13.90 10.70
CA ARG A 289 -12.98 -13.63 12.13
C ARG A 289 -11.53 -13.38 12.47
N ILE A 290 -11.27 -12.32 13.24
CA ILE A 290 -9.95 -12.04 13.79
C ILE A 290 -9.91 -12.57 15.23
N ARG A 291 -8.86 -13.31 15.57
CA ARG A 291 -8.56 -13.81 16.91
C ARG A 291 -7.21 -13.28 17.35
N LEU A 292 -7.03 -13.17 18.66
CA LEU A 292 -5.77 -12.75 19.26
C LEU A 292 -5.38 -13.79 20.30
N TYR A 293 -4.16 -14.29 20.19
CA TYR A 293 -3.60 -15.27 21.12
C TYR A 293 -2.41 -14.68 21.85
N LYS A 294 -2.36 -14.92 23.16
CA LYS A 294 -1.14 -14.78 23.94
C LYS A 294 -0.39 -16.11 23.95
N ILE A 295 0.91 -16.03 23.70
CA ILE A 295 1.81 -17.17 23.71
C ILE A 295 2.66 -17.06 24.97
N ILE A 296 2.55 -18.04 25.86
CA ILE A 296 3.26 -18.05 27.15
C ILE A 296 4.07 -19.35 27.32
N ALA A 297 5.10 -19.28 28.16
CA ALA A 297 5.86 -20.45 28.57
C ALA A 297 5.03 -21.37 29.48
N PRO A 298 5.13 -22.71 29.33
CA PRO A 298 4.63 -23.65 30.32
C PRO A 298 5.19 -23.35 31.72
N MET A 299 4.50 -23.82 32.76
CA MET A 299 4.93 -23.59 34.14
C MET A 299 6.35 -24.15 34.38
N GLY A 300 7.24 -23.33 34.92
CA GLY A 300 8.64 -23.68 35.15
C GLY A 300 9.57 -23.54 33.93
N GLN A 301 9.05 -23.16 32.77
CA GLN A 301 9.82 -22.93 31.55
C GLN A 301 9.99 -21.43 31.26
N SER A 302 10.96 -21.11 30.38
CA SER A 302 11.21 -19.74 29.93
C SER A 302 10.75 -19.51 28.49
N CYS A 303 10.51 -18.24 28.12
CA CYS A 303 10.25 -17.90 26.72
C CYS A 303 11.41 -18.25 25.79
N ALA A 304 12.64 -18.31 26.31
CA ALA A 304 13.79 -18.79 25.56
C ALA A 304 13.65 -20.27 25.20
N ALA A 305 13.16 -21.11 26.12
CA ALA A 305 12.92 -22.53 25.85
C ALA A 305 11.94 -22.74 24.69
N ILE A 306 10.88 -21.93 24.60
CA ILE A 306 9.98 -21.92 23.43
C ILE A 306 10.72 -21.49 22.16
N ARG A 307 11.48 -20.39 22.22
CA ARG A 307 12.16 -19.82 21.04
C ARG A 307 13.16 -20.81 20.42
N PHE A 308 13.81 -21.63 21.25
CA PHE A 308 14.76 -22.66 20.83
C PHE A 308 14.12 -24.04 20.60
N GLY A 309 12.80 -24.16 20.64
CA GLY A 309 12.09 -25.43 20.38
C GLY A 309 12.28 -26.51 21.45
N VAL A 310 12.70 -26.12 22.66
CA VAL A 310 12.92 -27.05 23.79
C VAL A 310 11.60 -27.47 24.42
N THR A 311 10.57 -26.62 24.33
CA THR A 311 9.23 -26.91 24.86
C THR A 311 8.16 -26.22 24.03
N ASP A 312 6.98 -26.81 23.98
CA ASP A 312 5.83 -26.27 23.26
C ASP A 312 5.24 -25.05 23.97
N ALA A 313 4.80 -24.08 23.17
CA ALA A 313 4.20 -22.87 23.70
C ALA A 313 2.73 -23.09 24.10
N VAL A 314 2.32 -22.50 25.22
CA VAL A 314 0.91 -22.48 25.60
C VAL A 314 0.22 -21.30 24.92
N ARG A 315 -0.76 -21.61 24.08
CA ARG A 315 -1.54 -20.64 23.31
C ARG A 315 -2.88 -20.38 23.99
N LEU A 316 -3.14 -19.15 24.39
CA LEU A 316 -4.37 -18.76 25.08
C LEU A 316 -5.07 -17.63 24.34
N GLU A 317 -6.35 -17.78 24.04
CA GLU A 317 -7.12 -16.75 23.34
C GLU A 317 -7.44 -15.56 24.26
N VAL A 318 -7.24 -14.35 23.74
CA VAL A 318 -7.56 -13.10 24.41
C VAL A 318 -9.04 -12.77 24.18
N LYS A 319 -9.77 -12.54 25.26
CA LYS A 319 -11.20 -12.20 25.19
C LYS A 319 -11.39 -10.83 24.55
N ARG A 320 -12.47 -10.68 23.79
CA ARG A 320 -12.93 -9.41 23.24
C ARG A 320 -13.70 -8.61 24.28
N ILE A 321 -13.50 -7.29 24.26
CA ILE A 321 -14.37 -6.33 24.97
C ILE A 321 -15.59 -6.05 24.09
N ASN A 322 -15.36 -5.87 22.78
CA ASN A 322 -16.38 -5.65 21.76
C ASN A 322 -15.88 -6.18 20.40
N GLU A 323 -16.62 -5.93 19.32
CA GLU A 323 -16.26 -6.40 17.96
C GLU A 323 -14.94 -5.82 17.44
N GLN A 324 -14.50 -4.67 17.95
CA GLN A 324 -13.32 -3.94 17.49
C GLN A 324 -12.17 -3.95 18.49
N GLU A 325 -12.37 -4.42 19.72
CA GLU A 325 -11.37 -4.27 20.78
C GLU A 325 -11.20 -5.55 21.60
N PHE A 326 -9.95 -5.92 21.82
CA PHE A 326 -9.55 -7.00 22.73
C PHE A 326 -9.25 -6.48 24.12
N LYS A 327 -9.47 -7.34 25.13
CA LYS A 327 -9.08 -7.06 26.50
C LYS A 327 -7.58 -6.79 26.56
N ALA A 328 -7.19 -5.76 27.30
CA ALA A 328 -5.80 -5.41 27.48
C ALA A 328 -4.98 -6.59 28.04
N ILE A 329 -3.74 -6.71 27.56
CA ILE A 329 -2.85 -7.83 27.79
C ILE A 329 -1.70 -7.34 28.66
N LYS A 330 -1.41 -8.05 29.74
CA LYS A 330 -0.22 -7.77 30.56
C LYS A 330 1.01 -8.42 29.94
N PHE A 331 2.12 -7.71 29.96
CA PHE A 331 3.39 -8.18 29.42
C PHE A 331 4.04 -9.31 30.24
N GLU A 332 3.66 -9.46 31.51
CA GLU A 332 4.19 -10.49 32.40
C GLU A 332 4.04 -11.91 31.81
N LYS A 333 5.16 -12.65 31.72
CA LYS A 333 5.24 -14.03 31.21
C LYS A 333 4.78 -14.21 29.76
N LEU A 334 4.72 -13.12 29.00
CA LEU A 334 4.34 -13.13 27.59
C LEU A 334 5.57 -13.35 26.70
N CYS A 335 5.54 -14.39 25.88
CA CYS A 335 6.63 -14.71 24.97
C CYS A 335 6.42 -14.10 23.58
N SER A 336 5.18 -14.11 23.09
CA SER A 336 4.77 -13.44 21.85
C SER A 336 3.26 -13.22 21.82
N LEU A 337 2.81 -12.41 20.88
CA LEU A 337 1.40 -12.29 20.52
C LEU A 337 1.19 -12.84 19.11
N GLU A 338 -0.01 -13.35 18.85
CA GLU A 338 -0.37 -13.83 17.52
C GLU A 338 -1.78 -13.36 17.17
N PHE A 339 -1.90 -12.52 16.16
CA PHE A 339 -3.19 -12.26 15.53
C PHE A 339 -3.42 -13.29 14.43
N VAL A 340 -4.65 -13.82 14.37
CA VAL A 340 -5.05 -14.75 13.31
C VAL A 340 -6.37 -14.29 12.71
N ALA A 341 -6.38 -13.99 11.43
CA ALA A 341 -7.60 -13.80 10.67
C ALA A 341 -7.96 -15.10 9.95
N VAL A 342 -9.19 -15.58 10.11
CA VAL A 342 -9.67 -16.84 9.52
C VAL A 342 -10.84 -16.53 8.61
N ALA A 343 -10.74 -16.99 7.37
CA ALA A 343 -11.80 -16.88 6.37
C ALA A 343 -13.03 -17.70 6.82
N GLY A 344 -14.22 -17.18 6.61
CA GLY A 344 -15.47 -17.84 6.96
C GLY A 344 -15.88 -18.92 5.95
N ASP A 345 -15.38 -18.81 4.71
CA ASP A 345 -15.59 -19.74 3.61
C ASP A 345 -14.28 -19.96 2.83
N ALA A 346 -14.25 -20.98 1.96
CA ALA A 346 -13.06 -21.36 1.20
C ALA A 346 -12.72 -20.40 0.05
N ASP A 347 -13.66 -19.55 -0.33
CA ASP A 347 -13.56 -18.63 -1.48
C ASP A 347 -13.21 -17.21 -1.05
N THR A 348 -13.00 -16.98 0.26
CA THR A 348 -12.58 -15.68 0.79
C THR A 348 -11.06 -15.57 0.81
N PHE A 349 -10.56 -14.62 0.04
CA PHE A 349 -9.18 -14.16 0.09
C PHE A 349 -9.02 -13.07 1.14
N LEU A 350 -8.00 -13.21 1.97
CA LEU A 350 -7.66 -12.29 3.03
C LEU A 350 -6.36 -11.57 2.74
N TRP A 351 -6.35 -10.28 3.03
CA TRP A 351 -5.17 -9.43 3.15
C TRP A 351 -5.20 -8.74 4.50
N GLY A 352 -4.05 -8.41 5.07
CA GLY A 352 -4.07 -7.60 6.27
C GLY A 352 -2.75 -6.99 6.65
N ARG A 353 -2.85 -5.99 7.51
CA ARG A 353 -1.75 -5.18 8.00
C ARG A 353 -1.83 -5.11 9.52
N TYR A 354 -0.69 -5.30 10.16
CA TYR A 354 -0.53 -5.04 11.59
C TYR A 354 0.26 -3.74 11.78
N SER A 355 -0.10 -2.97 12.79
CA SER A 355 0.65 -1.81 13.24
C SER A 355 0.79 -1.78 14.76
N ARG A 356 2.01 -1.47 15.22
CA ARG A 356 2.34 -1.24 16.63
C ARG A 356 2.72 0.22 16.84
N TYR A 357 2.32 0.81 17.96
CA TYR A 357 2.80 2.14 18.36
C TYR A 357 2.79 2.28 19.88
N GLN A 358 3.69 3.12 20.37
CA GLN A 358 3.77 3.46 21.79
C GLN A 358 2.55 4.27 22.20
N THR A 359 1.87 3.88 23.28
CA THR A 359 0.63 4.54 23.73
C THR A 359 0.85 6.04 23.92
N GLY A 360 0.01 6.85 23.28
CA GLY A 360 0.10 8.32 23.32
C GLY A 360 1.06 8.95 22.30
N LYS A 361 1.82 8.16 21.53
CA LYS A 361 2.64 8.66 20.41
C LYS A 361 1.95 8.42 19.06
N THR A 362 2.26 9.30 18.10
CA THR A 362 1.72 9.28 16.73
C THR A 362 2.66 8.69 15.70
N ASN A 363 3.74 8.04 16.14
CA ASN A 363 4.70 7.41 15.21
C ASN A 363 4.50 5.89 15.27
N ILE A 364 4.36 5.28 14.10
CA ILE A 364 4.22 3.83 13.93
C ILE A 364 5.58 3.21 14.24
N SER A 365 5.62 2.22 15.13
CA SER A 365 6.88 1.53 15.44
C SER A 365 7.16 0.40 14.44
N ASP A 366 6.12 -0.31 13.97
CA ASP A 366 6.27 -1.44 13.05
C ASP A 366 5.02 -1.63 12.20
N THR A 367 5.19 -1.98 10.93
CA THR A 367 4.13 -2.46 10.03
C THR A 367 4.53 -3.79 9.39
N VAL A 368 3.59 -4.74 9.31
CA VAL A 368 3.75 -5.94 8.49
C VAL A 368 2.49 -6.18 7.67
N ALA A 369 2.62 -6.26 6.35
CA ALA A 369 1.55 -6.66 5.42
C ALA A 369 1.63 -8.17 5.15
N LEU A 370 0.49 -8.85 5.10
CA LEU A 370 0.37 -10.28 4.76
C LEU A 370 -0.81 -10.50 3.80
N GLY A 371 -0.64 -11.41 2.85
CA GLY A 371 -1.67 -11.86 1.91
C GLY A 371 -1.17 -11.99 0.47
N PRO A 372 -2.01 -12.44 -0.47
CA PRO A 372 -3.33 -13.03 -0.21
C PRO A 372 -3.24 -14.40 0.47
N SER A 373 -4.21 -14.72 1.33
CA SER A 373 -4.42 -16.08 1.87
C SER A 373 -5.90 -16.44 1.83
N SER A 374 -6.24 -17.63 1.33
CA SER A 374 -7.62 -18.12 1.22
C SER A 374 -8.14 -18.84 2.47
N GLN A 375 -7.30 -19.05 3.49
CA GLN A 375 -7.67 -19.79 4.69
C GLN A 375 -7.44 -18.96 5.96
N GLU A 376 -6.20 -18.53 6.18
CA GLU A 376 -5.85 -17.74 7.35
C GLU A 376 -4.63 -16.84 7.12
N LEU A 377 -4.63 -15.69 7.80
CA LEU A 377 -3.46 -14.82 7.94
C LEU A 377 -3.00 -14.83 9.40
N ARG A 378 -1.69 -14.93 9.62
CA ARG A 378 -1.09 -14.99 10.96
C ARG A 378 0.00 -13.94 11.12
N TRP A 379 -0.19 -13.04 12.07
CA TRP A 379 0.85 -12.09 12.48
C TRP A 379 1.41 -12.51 13.83
N LYS A 380 2.59 -13.13 13.83
CA LYS A 380 3.35 -13.40 15.04
C LYS A 380 4.17 -12.16 15.39
N ILE A 381 3.87 -11.56 16.52
CA ILE A 381 4.50 -10.34 17.01
C ILE A 381 5.59 -10.76 18.01
N GLU A 382 6.84 -10.59 17.59
CA GLU A 382 7.96 -10.69 18.52
C GLU A 382 7.95 -9.51 19.48
N LEU A 383 8.05 -9.85 20.77
CA LEU A 383 8.04 -8.87 21.83
C LEU A 383 9.48 -8.57 22.29
N PRO A 384 9.79 -7.32 22.68
CA PRO A 384 11.08 -7.01 23.27
C PRO A 384 11.29 -7.78 24.57
N ARG A 385 12.54 -7.95 25.04
CA ARG A 385 12.81 -8.62 26.33
C ARG A 385 12.23 -7.87 27.53
N TYR A 386 12.09 -6.55 27.41
CA TYR A 386 11.55 -5.66 28.42
C TYR A 386 10.63 -4.65 27.75
N LEU A 387 9.46 -4.42 28.36
CA LEU A 387 8.51 -3.40 27.92
C LEU A 387 8.68 -2.15 28.78
N SER A 388 9.22 -1.07 28.22
CA SER A 388 9.44 0.18 28.94
C SER A 388 8.17 1.02 29.07
N THR A 389 7.20 0.84 28.16
CA THR A 389 5.95 1.60 28.08
C THR A 389 4.82 0.77 27.47
N ASP A 390 3.58 1.19 27.66
CA ASP A 390 2.43 0.55 27.01
C ASP A 390 2.45 0.73 25.48
N TYR A 391 1.87 -0.23 24.78
CA TYR A 391 1.71 -0.20 23.33
C TYR A 391 0.26 -0.46 22.95
N ASP A 392 -0.20 0.28 21.95
CA ASP A 392 -1.44 -0.02 21.26
C ASP A 392 -1.11 -0.79 19.98
N LEU A 393 -1.91 -1.81 19.71
CA LEU A 393 -1.78 -2.75 18.60
C LEU A 393 -3.04 -2.62 17.75
N ASN A 394 -2.88 -2.41 16.44
CA ASN A 394 -4.00 -2.42 15.50
C ASN A 394 -3.75 -3.44 14.40
N VAL A 395 -4.80 -4.17 14.02
CA VAL A 395 -4.80 -5.06 12.86
C VAL A 395 -5.96 -4.67 11.97
N PHE A 396 -5.66 -4.50 10.68
CA PHE A 396 -6.60 -4.28 9.61
C PHE A 396 -6.61 -5.50 8.71
N VAL A 397 -7.79 -6.00 8.37
CA VAL A 397 -7.95 -7.13 7.48
C VAL A 397 -8.98 -6.78 6.44
N ILE A 398 -8.65 -7.03 5.18
CA ILE A 398 -9.54 -6.92 4.04
C ILE A 398 -9.83 -8.31 3.53
N ALA A 399 -11.09 -8.54 3.17
CA ALA A 399 -11.56 -9.77 2.60
C ALA A 399 -12.31 -9.52 1.30
N SER A 400 -12.15 -10.44 0.35
CA SER A 400 -12.89 -10.46 -0.91
C SER A 400 -13.15 -11.89 -1.33
N SER A 401 -14.27 -12.12 -2.01
CA SER A 401 -14.59 -13.41 -2.64
C SER A 401 -13.83 -13.64 -3.95
N ASN A 402 -13.07 -12.65 -4.43
CA ASN A 402 -12.21 -12.77 -5.61
C ASN A 402 -10.80 -12.30 -5.23
N PRO A 403 -9.74 -12.97 -5.73
CA PRO A 403 -8.40 -12.44 -5.60
C PRO A 403 -8.32 -11.11 -6.37
N ILE A 404 -7.75 -10.11 -5.73
CA ILE A 404 -7.52 -8.79 -6.34
C ILE A 404 -6.08 -8.81 -6.87
N ASP A 405 -5.88 -8.64 -8.17
CA ASP A 405 -4.53 -8.52 -8.76
C ASP A 405 -3.86 -7.20 -8.31
N GLY A 406 -2.55 -7.22 -8.01
CA GLY A 406 -1.80 -6.05 -7.53
C GLY A 406 -2.21 -5.55 -6.13
N SER A 407 -2.81 -6.43 -5.34
CA SER A 407 -3.48 -6.07 -4.09
C SER A 407 -2.58 -5.83 -2.90
N ASP A 408 -1.36 -6.36 -2.89
CA ASP A 408 -0.36 -6.05 -1.88
C ASP A 408 -0.04 -4.54 -1.85
N GLY A 409 0.20 -3.94 -3.02
CA GLY A 409 0.43 -2.51 -3.17
C GLY A 409 -0.83 -1.67 -2.88
N TRP A 410 -1.95 -1.98 -3.54
CA TRP A 410 -3.19 -1.20 -3.41
C TRP A 410 -3.81 -1.27 -2.01
N VAL A 411 -3.79 -2.45 -1.37
CA VAL A 411 -4.26 -2.60 0.02
C VAL A 411 -3.31 -1.89 0.98
N ALA A 412 -1.99 -2.00 0.78
CA ALA A 412 -1.01 -1.28 1.60
C ALA A 412 -1.16 0.24 1.47
N GLU A 413 -1.43 0.74 0.26
CA GLU A 413 -1.65 2.16 -0.05
C GLU A 413 -2.93 2.68 0.61
N GLN A 414 -4.06 2.01 0.42
CA GLN A 414 -5.33 2.43 1.02
C GLN A 414 -5.34 2.31 2.56
N ILE A 415 -4.59 1.36 3.13
CA ILE A 415 -4.36 1.30 4.58
C ILE A 415 -3.28 2.32 5.02
N SER A 416 -2.34 2.74 4.17
CA SER A 416 -1.35 3.78 4.48
C SER A 416 -1.96 5.20 4.48
N GLU A 417 -2.91 5.48 3.59
CA GLU A 417 -3.73 6.70 3.59
C GLU A 417 -4.61 6.79 4.83
N THR A 418 -4.85 5.65 5.51
CA THR A 418 -5.54 5.53 6.79
C THR A 418 -4.62 5.97 7.95
N ARG A 419 -4.01 7.16 7.85
CA ARG A 419 -3.20 7.75 8.93
C ARG A 419 -4.07 8.04 10.17
N PHE A 420 -3.74 7.36 11.26
CA PHE A 420 -3.97 7.71 12.68
C PHE A 420 -5.38 8.03 13.20
N LYS A 421 -5.77 7.31 14.27
CA LYS A 421 -6.98 7.53 15.07
C LYS A 421 -8.18 7.93 14.21
N MET A 422 -8.58 7.04 13.29
CA MET A 422 -9.86 7.26 12.61
C MET A 422 -10.92 7.45 13.69
N ASN A 423 -11.47 8.66 13.75
CA ASN A 423 -12.75 8.86 14.39
C ASN A 423 -13.76 7.94 13.68
N THR A 424 -14.87 7.64 14.34
CA THR A 424 -15.88 6.70 13.81
C THR A 424 -16.32 7.05 12.38
N VAL A 425 -16.30 8.34 12.03
CA VAL A 425 -16.71 8.87 10.72
C VAL A 425 -15.74 8.46 9.61
N SER A 426 -14.43 8.68 9.77
CA SER A 426 -13.44 8.28 8.75
C SER A 426 -13.38 6.77 8.55
N ARG A 427 -13.65 5.97 9.60
CA ARG A 427 -13.76 4.50 9.49
C ARG A 427 -14.92 4.10 8.59
N LEU A 428 -16.07 4.75 8.76
CA LEU A 428 -17.28 4.45 8.02
C LEU A 428 -17.14 4.85 6.54
N GLU A 429 -16.55 6.01 6.24
CA GLU A 429 -16.31 6.45 4.87
C GLU A 429 -15.38 5.50 4.10
N ILE A 430 -14.31 5.05 4.76
CA ILE A 430 -13.37 4.09 4.16
C ILE A 430 -14.01 2.72 4.02
N ALA A 431 -14.66 2.21 5.06
CA ALA A 431 -15.43 0.96 4.95
C ALA A 431 -16.47 1.01 3.82
N GLU A 432 -17.10 2.17 3.59
CA GLU A 432 -18.04 2.36 2.47
C GLU A 432 -17.34 2.37 1.10
N LYS A 433 -16.17 3.00 0.97
CA LYS A 433 -15.35 2.95 -0.26
C LYS A 433 -14.94 1.52 -0.61
N PHE A 434 -14.49 0.74 0.37
CA PHE A 434 -14.15 -0.67 0.19
C PHE A 434 -15.38 -1.51 -0.15
N ARG A 435 -16.51 -1.27 0.52
CA ARG A 435 -17.78 -1.95 0.24
C ARG A 435 -18.29 -1.71 -1.18
N LYS A 436 -18.14 -0.48 -1.71
CA LYS A 436 -18.49 -0.15 -3.11
C LYS A 436 -17.68 -0.95 -4.14
N ARG A 437 -16.54 -1.50 -3.75
CA ARG A 437 -15.66 -2.35 -4.57
C ARG A 437 -15.83 -3.85 -4.28
N GLY A 438 -16.83 -4.24 -3.50
CA GLY A 438 -17.04 -5.64 -3.13
C GLY A 438 -16.04 -6.16 -2.09
N LEU A 439 -15.47 -5.28 -1.28
CA LEU A 439 -14.47 -5.61 -0.27
C LEU A 439 -15.00 -5.40 1.14
N THR A 440 -14.58 -6.28 2.04
CA THR A 440 -14.94 -6.23 3.46
C THR A 440 -13.72 -5.83 4.27
N LEU A 441 -13.77 -4.70 5.00
CA LEU A 441 -12.70 -4.26 5.89
C LEU A 441 -13.14 -4.46 7.35
N LYS A 442 -12.31 -5.14 8.16
CA LYS A 442 -12.45 -5.16 9.62
C LYS A 442 -11.16 -4.66 10.26
N ASN A 443 -11.31 -3.81 11.29
CA ASN A 443 -10.19 -3.39 12.13
C ASN A 443 -10.40 -3.88 13.57
N VAL A 444 -9.32 -4.27 14.22
CA VAL A 444 -9.32 -4.60 15.65
C VAL A 444 -8.14 -3.98 16.36
N SER A 445 -8.34 -3.60 17.61
CA SER A 445 -7.33 -3.03 18.48
C SER A 445 -7.10 -3.89 19.73
N ALA A 446 -5.88 -3.88 20.23
CA ALA A 446 -5.54 -4.45 21.53
C ALA A 446 -4.51 -3.55 22.21
N ARG A 447 -4.49 -3.53 23.54
CA ARG A 447 -3.48 -2.80 24.31
C ARG A 447 -2.57 -3.78 25.03
N LEU A 448 -1.26 -3.62 24.87
CA LEU A 448 -0.24 -4.30 25.65
C LEU A 448 0.21 -3.36 26.77
N ILE A 449 -0.09 -3.74 28.01
CA ILE A 449 0.24 -3.01 29.22
C ILE A 449 1.49 -3.63 29.83
N ARG A 450 2.40 -2.78 30.31
CA ARG A 450 3.59 -3.18 31.04
C ARG A 450 3.30 -4.13 32.21
#